data_AF-A0A2N9L2Q6-F1
#
_entry.id   AF-A0A2N9L2Q6-F1
#
_cell.length_a   1.000
_cell.length_b   1.000
_cell.length_c   1.000
_cell.angle_alpha   90.00
_cell.angle_beta   90.00
_cell.angle_gamma   90.00
#
_symmetry.space_group_name_H-M   'P 1'
#
loop_
_entity.id
_entity.type
_entity.pdbx_description
1 polymer ?
#
loop_
_entity_poly.entity_id
_entity_poly.type
_entity_poly.pdbx_seq_one_letter_code
_entity_poly.pdbx_strand_id
1 'polypeptide(L)'
;MPPRPVDLRHVSPYDMYIQVRYEWDERKNRENQRKHGIGFELAALVFEDENCLVSLDRVDDSGEQRWLALGSVSLEAGTAMIVLVAHVYREEDRNGERTTRIISARRAGKNDIRRYQKQEVD
;
A
#
# COMPACT_ATOMS: atom_id res chain seq x y z
N MET A 1 -12.76 12.87 32.05
CA MET A 1 -12.20 11.51 31.90
C MET A 1 -10.82 11.63 31.28
N PRO A 2 -9.74 11.20 31.94
CA PRO A 2 -8.47 11.04 31.24
C PRO A 2 -8.59 9.87 30.25
N PRO A 3 -7.88 9.90 29.10
CA PRO A 3 -7.86 8.78 28.17
C PRO A 3 -7.26 7.54 28.86
N ARG A 4 -7.83 6.37 28.55
CA ARG A 4 -7.35 5.08 29.08
C ARG A 4 -5.89 4.85 28.61
N PRO A 5 -4.99 4.38 29.48
CA PRO A 5 -3.65 4.00 29.05
C PRO A 5 -3.74 2.88 28.02
N VAL A 6 -3.06 3.04 26.88
CA VAL A 6 -2.88 1.98 25.89
C VAL A 6 -1.92 0.95 26.50
N ASP A 7 -2.33 -0.31 26.50
CA ASP A 7 -1.53 -1.42 27.01
C ASP A 7 -0.41 -1.76 26.02
N LEU A 8 0.81 -1.30 26.30
CA LEU A 8 2.00 -1.42 25.45
C LEU A 8 2.75 -2.77 25.60
N ARG A 9 2.14 -3.80 26.20
CA ARG A 9 2.86 -5.04 26.58
C ARG A 9 3.26 -5.98 25.42
N HIS A 10 2.91 -5.67 24.17
CA HIS A 10 3.24 -6.52 23.01
C HIS A 10 3.75 -5.78 21.77
N VAL A 11 3.99 -4.47 21.84
CA VAL A 11 4.65 -3.77 20.73
C VAL A 11 6.14 -3.84 21.01
N SER A 12 6.89 -4.59 20.20
CA SER A 12 8.34 -4.55 20.28
C SER A 12 8.78 -3.09 20.09
N PRO A 13 9.73 -2.55 20.86
CA PRO A 13 10.26 -1.21 20.61
C PRO A 13 10.77 -1.01 19.17
N TYR A 14 11.04 -2.12 18.46
CA TYR A 14 11.42 -2.17 17.05
C TYR A 14 10.25 -2.00 16.08
N ASP A 15 9.02 -2.38 16.45
CA ASP A 15 7.83 -2.14 15.63
C ASP A 15 7.52 -0.63 15.52
N MET A 16 8.02 0.18 16.47
CA MET A 16 7.87 1.63 16.49
C MET A 16 8.83 2.37 15.52
N TYR A 17 9.78 1.67 14.89
CA TYR A 17 10.79 2.28 14.02
C TYR A 17 11.03 1.54 12.69
N ILE A 18 10.08 0.71 12.22
CA ILE A 18 10.20 0.16 10.86
C ILE A 18 10.10 1.31 9.87
N GLN A 19 11.23 1.68 9.27
CA GLN A 19 11.26 2.64 8.17
C GLN A 19 10.69 1.91 6.95
N VAL A 20 9.63 2.45 6.39
CA VAL A 20 9.03 1.92 5.16
C VAL A 20 9.53 2.74 3.99
N ARG A 21 10.20 2.08 3.04
CA ARG A 21 10.65 2.70 1.79
C ARG A 21 9.83 2.19 0.63
N TYR A 22 9.49 3.09 -0.29
CA TYR A 22 8.88 2.73 -1.56
C TYR A 22 9.92 2.78 -2.67
N GLU A 23 9.86 1.79 -3.57
CA GLU A 23 10.69 1.79 -4.76
C GLU A 23 9.91 1.30 -5.99
N TRP A 24 10.42 1.63 -7.16
CA TRP A 24 9.89 1.17 -8.43
C TRP A 24 10.95 1.29 -9.54
N ASP A 25 10.65 0.67 -10.68
CA ASP A 25 11.38 0.91 -11.92
C ASP A 25 10.80 2.15 -12.61
N GLU A 26 11.63 3.16 -12.86
CA GLU A 26 11.22 4.42 -13.49
C GLU A 26 10.63 4.27 -14.89
N ARG A 27 11.10 3.30 -15.67
CA ARG A 27 10.50 2.98 -16.97
C ARG A 27 9.09 2.41 -16.77
N LYS A 28 8.90 1.53 -15.78
CA LYS A 28 7.56 1.02 -15.43
C LYS A 28 6.65 2.13 -14.90
N ASN A 29 7.16 3.08 -14.12
CA ASN A 29 6.37 4.21 -13.63
C ASN A 29 5.82 5.03 -14.82
N ARG A 30 6.69 5.40 -15.77
CA ARG A 30 6.28 6.12 -16.99
C ARG A 30 5.27 5.33 -17.83
N GLU A 31 5.45 4.01 -17.97
CA GLU A 31 4.50 3.14 -18.66
C GLU A 31 3.15 3.08 -17.94
N ASN A 32 3.16 3.00 -16.61
CA ASN A 32 1.95 2.99 -15.79
C ASN A 32 1.20 4.32 -15.89
N GLN A 33 1.90 5.46 -15.86
CA GLN A 33 1.32 6.78 -16.07
C GLN A 33 0.63 6.88 -17.44
N ARG A 34 1.29 6.41 -18.51
CA ARG A 34 0.71 6.40 -19.86
C ARG A 34 -0.54 5.51 -19.96
N LYS A 35 -0.52 4.36 -19.30
CA LYS A 35 -1.59 3.35 -19.40
C LYS A 35 -2.77 3.63 -18.46
N HIS A 36 -2.51 4.18 -17.27
CA HIS A 36 -3.47 4.27 -16.17
C HIS A 36 -3.66 5.70 -15.62
N GLY A 37 -2.84 6.66 -16.05
CA GLY A 37 -2.94 8.05 -15.61
C GLY A 37 -2.50 8.28 -14.16
N ILE A 38 -1.82 7.32 -13.52
CA ILE A 38 -1.36 7.40 -12.14
C ILE A 38 0.13 7.07 -12.09
N GLY A 39 0.90 7.96 -11.44
CA GLY A 39 2.30 7.74 -11.08
C GLY A 39 2.44 6.98 -9.77
N PHE A 40 3.55 6.27 -9.61
CA PHE A 40 3.82 5.47 -8.41
C PHE A 40 4.08 6.31 -7.17
N GLU A 41 4.51 7.56 -7.32
CA GLU A 41 4.62 8.53 -6.24
C GLU A 41 3.25 8.77 -5.59
N LEU A 42 2.24 9.06 -6.40
CA LEU A 42 0.85 9.22 -5.91
C LEU A 42 0.30 7.90 -5.38
N ALA A 43 0.60 6.80 -6.06
CA ALA A 43 0.17 5.47 -5.64
C ALA A 43 0.87 4.96 -4.37
N ALA A 44 1.95 5.57 -3.90
CA ALA A 44 2.53 5.20 -2.60
C ALA A 44 1.66 5.69 -1.44
N LEU A 45 0.88 6.76 -1.65
CA LEU A 45 0.03 7.35 -0.61
C LEU A 45 -1.11 6.44 -0.16
N VAL A 46 -1.44 5.36 -0.90
CA VAL A 46 -2.43 4.39 -0.42
C VAL A 46 -1.99 3.65 0.84
N PHE A 47 -0.69 3.57 1.08
CA PHE A 47 -0.17 2.95 2.31
C PHE A 47 -0.28 3.89 3.53
N GLU A 48 -0.62 5.16 3.32
CA GLU A 48 -0.93 6.13 4.39
C GLU A 48 -2.41 6.12 4.79
N ASP A 49 -3.26 5.42 4.04
CA ASP A 49 -4.67 5.26 4.36
C ASP A 49 -4.86 4.22 5.47
N GLU A 50 -5.40 4.66 6.61
CA GLU A 50 -5.71 3.80 7.76
C GLU A 50 -6.72 2.69 7.42
N ASN A 51 -7.51 2.85 6.35
CA ASN A 51 -8.50 1.86 5.90
C ASN A 51 -8.00 1.04 4.69
N CYS A 52 -6.70 1.11 4.38
CA CYS A 52 -6.11 0.37 3.27
C CYS A 52 -6.29 -1.13 3.45
N LEU A 53 -6.90 -1.77 2.45
CA LEU A 53 -7.06 -3.22 2.41
C LEU A 53 -5.88 -3.84 1.69
N VAL A 54 -5.21 -4.80 2.32
CA VAL A 54 -4.11 -5.55 1.72
C VAL A 54 -4.47 -7.03 1.61
N SER A 55 -4.33 -7.60 0.42
CA SER A 55 -4.60 -9.02 0.15
C SER A 55 -3.52 -9.65 -0.72
N LEU A 56 -3.34 -10.97 -0.58
CA LEU A 56 -2.44 -11.72 -1.44
C LEU A 56 -3.10 -11.91 -2.82
N ASP A 57 -2.46 -11.42 -3.89
CA ASP A 57 -2.92 -11.60 -5.28
C ASP A 57 -2.56 -13.01 -5.76
N ARG A 58 -1.27 -13.32 -5.67
CA ARG A 58 -0.71 -14.58 -6.14
C ARG A 58 0.70 -14.79 -5.60
N VAL A 59 1.14 -16.03 -5.66
CA VAL A 59 2.54 -16.41 -5.48
C VAL A 59 3.05 -16.87 -6.84
N ASP A 60 4.21 -16.38 -7.27
CA ASP A 60 4.83 -16.85 -8.50
C ASP A 60 5.60 -18.16 -8.31
N ASP A 61 6.10 -18.73 -9.41
CA ASP A 61 6.83 -20.01 -9.39
C ASP A 61 8.15 -19.95 -8.59
N SER A 62 8.66 -18.75 -8.29
CA SER A 62 9.84 -18.55 -7.45
C SER A 62 9.52 -18.44 -5.96
N GLY A 63 8.23 -18.37 -5.60
CA GLY A 63 7.77 -18.14 -4.25
C GLY A 63 7.59 -16.66 -3.89
N GLU A 64 7.79 -15.72 -4.83
CA GLU A 64 7.58 -14.29 -4.58
C GLU A 64 6.08 -14.01 -4.43
N GLN A 65 5.71 -13.45 -3.28
CA GLN A 65 4.33 -13.09 -2.97
C GLN A 65 4.01 -11.71 -3.53
N ARG A 66 3.02 -11.66 -4.42
CA ARG A 66 2.48 -10.42 -4.95
C ARG A 66 1.21 -10.04 -4.20
N TRP A 67 1.15 -8.80 -3.76
CA TRP A 67 0.09 -8.26 -2.93
C TRP A 67 -0.67 -7.16 -3.66
N LEU A 68 -1.96 -7.03 -3.35
CA LEU A 68 -2.78 -5.90 -3.73
C LEU A 68 -3.04 -5.02 -2.51
N ALA A 69 -2.81 -3.72 -2.64
CA ALA A 69 -3.22 -2.70 -1.69
C ALA A 69 -4.32 -1.85 -2.32
N LEU A 70 -5.42 -1.67 -1.61
CA LEU A 70 -6.57 -0.90 -2.05
C LEU A 70 -6.93 0.13 -0.99
N GLY A 71 -6.77 1.40 -1.33
CA GLY A 71 -7.06 2.48 -0.37
C GLY A 71 -7.34 3.82 -1.04
N SER A 72 -7.61 4.80 -0.20
CA SER A 72 -7.94 6.17 -0.56
C SER A 72 -6.69 7.06 -0.58
N VAL A 73 -6.48 7.74 -1.70
CA VAL A 73 -5.48 8.80 -1.82
C VAL A 73 -6.18 10.16 -1.81
N SER A 74 -5.77 11.03 -0.89
CA SER A 74 -6.21 12.41 -0.86
C SER A 74 -5.51 13.21 -1.97
N LEU A 75 -6.29 13.98 -2.72
CA LEU A 75 -5.82 14.87 -3.78
C LEU A 75 -6.03 16.32 -3.35
N GLU A 76 -5.36 17.24 -4.04
CA GLU A 76 -5.64 18.67 -3.90
C GLU A 76 -7.12 18.97 -4.18
N ALA A 77 -7.64 20.04 -3.57
CA ALA A 77 -9.06 20.43 -3.56
C ALA A 77 -10.01 19.53 -2.72
N GLY A 78 -9.47 18.75 -1.77
CA GLY A 78 -10.30 17.98 -0.83
C GLY A 78 -11.04 16.80 -1.46
N THR A 79 -10.56 16.35 -2.62
CA THR A 79 -11.09 15.18 -3.31
C THR A 79 -10.27 13.95 -2.95
N ALA A 80 -10.91 12.78 -2.95
CA ALA A 80 -10.23 11.51 -2.69
C ALA A 80 -10.46 10.55 -3.86
N MET A 81 -9.47 9.71 -4.13
CA MET A 81 -9.51 8.69 -5.18
C MET A 81 -9.09 7.36 -4.61
N ILE A 82 -9.88 6.31 -4.86
CA ILE A 82 -9.49 4.95 -4.49
C ILE A 82 -8.54 4.39 -5.55
N VAL A 83 -7.39 3.89 -5.13
CA VAL A 83 -6.32 3.35 -5.98
C VAL A 83 -6.06 1.90 -5.60
N LEU A 84 -5.92 1.05 -6.61
CA LEU A 84 -5.46 -0.33 -6.44
C LEU A 84 -4.00 -0.43 -6.87
N VAL A 85 -3.15 -0.95 -6.00
CA VAL A 85 -1.70 -1.06 -6.17
C VAL A 85 -1.25 -2.51 -6.05
N ALA A 86 -0.58 -3.01 -7.09
CA ALA A 86 0.12 -4.29 -7.03
C ALA A 86 1.56 -4.05 -6.57
N HIS A 87 1.99 -4.73 -5.52
CA HIS A 87 3.30 -4.57 -4.91
C HIS A 87 3.88 -5.90 -4.43
N VAL A 88 5.17 -5.89 -4.13
CA VAL A 88 5.88 -6.99 -3.45
C VAL A 88 6.64 -6.41 -2.27
N TYR A 89 6.79 -7.21 -1.21
CA TYR A 89 7.67 -6.88 -0.10
C TYR A 89 9.05 -7.46 -0.37
N ARG A 90 10.09 -6.66 -0.13
CA ARG A 90 11.45 -7.19 0.00
C ARG A 90 11.73 -7.51 1.46
N GLU A 91 12.69 -8.41 1.66
CA GLU A 91 13.22 -8.72 3.00
C GLU A 91 13.68 -7.44 3.69
N GLU A 92 13.47 -7.41 5.01
CA GLU A 92 13.98 -6.35 5.88
C GLU A 92 15.50 -6.32 5.78
N ASP A 93 16.06 -5.12 5.57
CA ASP A 93 17.50 -4.97 5.57
C ASP A 93 18.07 -5.01 7.00
N ARG A 94 19.39 -5.02 7.12
CA ARG A 94 20.07 -5.07 8.43
C ARG A 94 19.80 -3.86 9.33
N ASN A 95 19.15 -2.81 8.79
CA ASN A 95 18.84 -1.58 9.49
C ASN A 95 17.37 -1.51 9.96
N GLY A 96 16.57 -2.55 9.71
CA GLY A 96 15.14 -2.54 10.02
C GLY A 96 14.29 -1.81 8.98
N GLU A 97 14.81 -1.59 7.76
CA GLU A 97 14.06 -0.96 6.68
C GLU A 97 13.29 -2.01 5.89
N ARG A 98 11.97 -1.85 5.78
CA ARG A 98 11.12 -2.65 4.90
C ARG A 98 10.89 -1.92 3.59
N THR A 99 11.31 -2.54 2.50
CA THR A 99 11.10 -1.98 1.15
C THR A 99 9.86 -2.58 0.49
N THR A 100 8.93 -1.71 0.10
CA THR A 100 7.75 -2.03 -0.69
C THR A 100 7.99 -1.62 -2.14
N ARG A 101 8.05 -2.60 -3.05
CA ARG A 101 8.24 -2.34 -4.48
C ARG A 101 6.90 -2.28 -5.20
N ILE A 102 6.56 -1.12 -5.73
CA ILE A 102 5.35 -0.91 -6.53
C ILE A 102 5.59 -1.46 -7.95
N ILE A 103 4.66 -2.29 -8.43
CA ILE A 103 4.73 -2.93 -9.75
C ILE A 103 3.72 -2.33 -10.72
N SER A 104 2.51 -2.00 -10.24
CA SER A 104 1.45 -1.38 -11.05
C SER A 104 0.47 -0.65 -10.15
N ALA A 105 -0.17 0.40 -10.67
CA ALA A 105 -1.19 1.16 -9.98
C ALA A 105 -2.27 1.61 -10.96
N ARG A 106 -3.54 1.55 -10.54
CA ARG A 106 -4.67 2.06 -11.33
C ARG A 106 -5.76 2.60 -10.43
N ARG A 107 -6.64 3.42 -11.01
CA ARG A 107 -7.91 3.76 -10.36
C ARG A 107 -8.69 2.48 -10.05
N ALA A 108 -9.25 2.44 -8.85
CA ALA A 108 -10.15 1.38 -8.43
C ALA A 108 -11.39 1.34 -9.33
N GLY A 109 -11.82 0.14 -9.72
CA GLY A 109 -13.07 -0.08 -10.43
C GLY A 109 -14.25 -0.13 -9.46
N LYS A 110 -15.48 -0.28 -9.99
CA LYS A 110 -16.70 -0.33 -9.16
C LYS A 110 -16.66 -1.39 -8.06
N ASN A 111 -16.16 -2.59 -8.39
CA ASN A 111 -16.06 -3.69 -7.43
C ASN A 111 -14.98 -3.43 -6.37
N ASP A 112 -13.85 -2.85 -6.78
CA ASP A 112 -12.79 -2.42 -5.84
C ASP A 112 -13.36 -1.40 -4.85
N ILE A 113 -14.01 -0.35 -5.33
CA ILE A 113 -14.62 0.68 -4.48
C ILE A 113 -15.62 0.07 -3.49
N ARG A 114 -16.46 -0.86 -3.95
CA ARG A 114 -17.42 -1.55 -3.08
C ARG A 114 -16.71 -2.35 -1.97
N ARG A 115 -15.64 -3.06 -2.30
CA ARG A 115 -14.84 -3.80 -1.31
C ARG A 115 -14.22 -2.86 -0.29
N TYR A 116 -13.62 -1.77 -0.75
CA TYR A 116 -13.07 -0.73 0.13
C TYR A 116 -14.13 -0.15 1.07
N GLN A 117 -15.30 0.23 0.55
CA GLN A 117 -16.39 0.79 1.37
C GLN A 117 -16.93 -0.18 2.42
N LYS A 118 -16.91 -1.48 2.12
CA LYS A 118 -17.38 -2.53 3.02
C LYS A 118 -16.29 -3.11 3.92
N GLN A 119 -15.03 -2.73 3.69
CA GLN A 119 -13.87 -3.30 4.36
C GLN A 119 -13.83 -4.84 4.23
N GLU A 120 -14.06 -5.33 3.01
CA GLU A 120 -14.06 -6.76 2.66
C GLU A 120 -12.73 -7.13 1.97
N VAL A 121 -11.99 -8.07 2.56
CA VAL A 121 -10.77 -8.68 1.98
C VAL A 121 -11.17 -9.98 1.28
N ASP A 122 -10.54 -10.27 0.13
CA ASP A 122 -10.75 -11.51 -0.64
C ASP A 122 -10.25 -12.76 0.12
#